data_AF-A0A7V9V3X8-F1
#
_entry.id   AF-A0A7V9V3X8-F1
#
_cell.length_a   1.000
_cell.length_b   1.000
_cell.length_c   1.000
_cell.angle_alpha   90.00
_cell.angle_beta   90.00
_cell.angle_gamma   90.00
#
_symmetry.space_group_name_H-M   'P 1'
#
loop_
_entity.id
_entity.type
_entity.pdbx_description
1 polymer ?
#
loop_
_entity_poly.entity_id
_entity_poly.type
_entity_poly.pdbx_seq_one_letter_code
_entity_poly.pdbx_strand_id
1 'polypeptide(L)'
;MAAPNSNVWLNHESPEFIRFINPGDLRVAQQACGLCHGEIVRNVQHSMMRHGAMLWGAALYNNGGFYLKNYRFGHAYGSDGVPLRLNNYTPVSAEETQRFGILPFLDPLPRFNLGEPGNILRIFEKGGEKQLQLGNPTVGEPPGKPLRRLSERGLGTLNRTDPVFLGIQKTRLNDPLLDFLGSNDHPGDYRSSGCSACHVYLCQRSIADELRVVQQVWTSGLSFTADKTIPKNEKGHPITHQFTRAIPSSQCMNCHMHQGNLFVNPYLGYTWWDQETDGELMYPKQQHEPADAELVIQTQTNPEAAAARGLWG
;
A
#
# COMPACT_ATOMS: atom_id res chain seq x y z
N MET A 1 17.19 -14.55 16.49
CA MET A 1 16.37 -13.41 16.95
C MET A 1 16.31 -12.42 15.80
N ALA A 2 15.16 -12.27 15.17
CA ALA A 2 14.98 -11.37 14.05
C ALA A 2 14.79 -9.93 14.50
N ALA A 3 15.06 -8.97 13.61
CA ALA A 3 14.91 -7.55 13.90
C ALA A 3 13.44 -7.19 14.22
N PRO A 4 13.15 -6.53 15.34
CA PRO A 4 11.78 -6.25 15.80
C PRO A 4 10.95 -5.34 14.88
N ASN A 5 11.57 -4.68 13.90
CA ASN A 5 10.94 -3.67 13.04
C ASN A 5 10.98 -4.08 11.56
N SER A 6 10.77 -5.38 11.27
CA SER A 6 10.86 -5.89 9.90
C SER A 6 9.54 -6.47 9.41
N ASN A 7 8.92 -5.78 8.45
CA ASN A 7 7.66 -6.16 7.79
C ASN A 7 7.75 -7.51 7.07
N VAL A 8 8.98 -7.95 6.73
CA VAL A 8 9.25 -9.22 6.02
C VAL A 8 9.56 -10.38 6.96
N TRP A 9 9.59 -10.16 8.27
CA TRP A 9 10.04 -11.17 9.23
C TRP A 9 9.29 -12.49 9.13
N LEU A 10 7.96 -12.44 9.01
CA LEU A 10 7.14 -13.65 8.88
C LEU A 10 7.54 -14.54 7.70
N ASN A 11 8.21 -14.00 6.68
CA ASN A 11 8.68 -14.79 5.54
C ASN A 11 9.85 -15.71 5.88
N HIS A 12 10.43 -15.59 7.08
CA HIS A 12 11.50 -16.46 7.55
C HIS A 12 11.05 -17.44 8.63
N GLU A 13 9.77 -17.42 8.99
CA GLU A 13 9.20 -18.26 10.04
C GLU A 13 8.49 -19.49 9.47
N SER A 14 8.28 -20.50 10.32
CA SER A 14 7.63 -21.74 9.90
C SER A 14 6.12 -21.55 9.71
N PRO A 15 5.48 -22.31 8.80
CA PRO A 15 4.03 -22.26 8.59
C PRO A 15 3.23 -22.53 9.88
N GLU A 16 3.72 -23.42 10.75
CA GLU A 16 3.08 -23.76 12.01
C GLU A 16 3.09 -22.56 12.96
N PHE A 17 4.21 -21.85 13.03
CA PHE A 17 4.34 -20.63 13.82
C PHE A 17 3.45 -19.51 13.27
N ILE A 18 3.47 -19.29 11.95
CA ILE A 18 2.60 -18.31 11.28
C ILE A 18 1.12 -18.63 11.55
N ARG A 19 0.72 -19.91 11.47
CA ARG A 19 -0.65 -20.35 11.75
C ARG A 19 -1.04 -20.13 13.20
N PHE A 20 -0.12 -20.32 14.13
CA PHE A 20 -0.37 -20.12 15.56
C PHE A 20 -0.59 -18.63 15.89
N ILE A 21 0.23 -17.73 15.35
CA ILE A 21 0.16 -16.28 15.66
C ILE A 21 -0.88 -15.55 14.81
N ASN A 22 -1.08 -15.95 13.55
CA ASN A 22 -2.01 -15.31 12.62
C ASN A 22 -2.57 -16.36 11.62
N PRO A 23 -3.65 -17.07 11.98
CA PRO A 23 -4.29 -18.02 11.07
C PRO A 23 -4.90 -17.36 9.83
N GLY A 24 -5.04 -16.02 9.81
CA GLY A 24 -5.51 -15.24 8.68
C GLY A 24 -4.45 -14.91 7.64
N ASP A 25 -3.17 -15.22 7.88
CA ASP A 25 -2.08 -14.98 6.93
C ASP A 25 -2.24 -15.85 5.67
N LEU A 26 -2.09 -15.26 4.48
CA LEU A 26 -2.42 -15.93 3.21
C LEU A 26 -1.55 -17.15 2.88
N ARG A 27 -0.40 -17.30 3.55
CA ARG A 27 0.46 -18.48 3.44
C ARG A 27 -0.12 -19.71 4.11
N VAL A 28 -0.96 -19.53 5.13
CA VAL A 28 -1.52 -20.61 5.96
C VAL A 28 -3.05 -20.58 6.02
N ALA A 29 -3.69 -19.52 5.52
CA ALA A 29 -5.13 -19.33 5.57
C ALA A 29 -5.92 -20.48 4.92
N GLN A 30 -5.37 -21.12 3.88
CA GLN A 30 -6.00 -22.29 3.28
C GLN A 30 -6.07 -23.49 4.24
N GLN A 31 -5.04 -23.67 5.09
CA GLN A 31 -4.95 -24.75 6.06
C GLN A 31 -5.72 -24.43 7.35
N ALA A 32 -5.80 -23.15 7.72
CA ALA A 32 -6.46 -22.70 8.93
C ALA A 32 -7.97 -22.46 8.73
N CYS A 33 -8.31 -21.62 7.75
CA CYS A 33 -9.67 -21.13 7.50
C CYS A 33 -10.31 -21.74 6.25
N GLY A 34 -9.52 -22.33 5.35
CA GLY A 34 -9.97 -22.76 4.02
C GLY A 34 -11.01 -23.88 4.00
N LEU A 35 -11.14 -24.66 5.08
CA LEU A 35 -12.20 -25.67 5.21
C LEU A 35 -13.61 -25.05 5.18
N CYS A 36 -13.77 -23.88 5.82
CA CYS A 36 -15.05 -23.17 5.89
C CYS A 36 -15.11 -21.96 4.95
N HIS A 37 -13.96 -21.39 4.58
CA HIS A 37 -13.85 -20.13 3.84
C HIS A 37 -12.99 -20.23 2.57
N GLY A 38 -12.86 -21.42 1.98
CA GLY A 38 -11.96 -21.68 0.86
C GLY A 38 -12.15 -20.76 -0.35
N GLU A 39 -13.39 -20.39 -0.67
CA GLU A 39 -13.67 -19.44 -1.74
C GLU A 39 -13.14 -18.04 -1.43
N ILE A 40 -13.34 -17.55 -0.19
CA ILE A 40 -12.86 -16.24 0.25
C ILE A 40 -11.33 -16.23 0.23
N VAL A 41 -10.70 -17.28 0.76
CA VAL A 41 -9.23 -17.42 0.75
C VAL A 41 -8.71 -17.36 -0.68
N ARG A 42 -9.31 -18.11 -1.61
CA ARG A 42 -8.95 -18.09 -3.03
C ARG A 42 -9.09 -16.70 -3.64
N ASN A 43 -10.19 -15.99 -3.39
CA ASN A 43 -10.41 -14.67 -3.95
C ASN A 43 -9.40 -13.64 -3.42
N VAL A 44 -9.14 -13.63 -2.11
CA VAL A 44 -8.15 -12.71 -1.50
C VAL A 44 -6.73 -13.04 -1.98
N GLN A 45 -6.40 -14.32 -2.17
CA GLN A 45 -5.11 -14.75 -2.70
C GLN A 45 -4.78 -14.21 -4.10
N HIS A 46 -5.80 -13.85 -4.89
CA HIS A 46 -5.67 -13.25 -6.23
C HIS A 46 -6.01 -11.76 -6.26
N SER A 47 -6.23 -11.13 -5.09
CA SER A 47 -6.60 -9.72 -5.01
C SER A 47 -5.42 -8.79 -5.26
N MET A 48 -5.71 -7.61 -5.82
CA MET A 48 -4.71 -6.55 -6.01
C MET A 48 -4.07 -6.10 -4.69
N MET A 49 -4.76 -6.26 -3.56
CA MET A 49 -4.23 -5.94 -2.23
C MET A 49 -3.13 -6.90 -1.78
N ARG A 50 -3.14 -8.14 -2.29
CA ARG A 50 -2.01 -9.07 -2.10
C ARG A 50 -0.88 -8.76 -3.07
N HIS A 51 -1.19 -8.67 -4.37
CA HIS A 51 -0.15 -8.72 -5.39
C HIS A 51 0.38 -7.37 -5.87
N GLY A 52 -0.33 -6.26 -5.61
CA GLY A 52 0.16 -4.89 -5.87
C GLY A 52 0.53 -4.58 -7.33
N ALA A 53 0.09 -5.40 -8.28
CA ALA A 53 0.58 -5.36 -9.66
C ALA A 53 0.27 -4.03 -10.37
N MET A 54 -0.82 -3.36 -9.97
CA MET A 54 -1.22 -2.08 -10.52
C MET A 54 -0.14 -1.01 -10.31
N LEU A 55 0.32 -0.80 -9.07
CA LEU A 55 1.32 0.23 -8.79
C LEU A 55 2.66 -0.10 -9.45
N TRP A 56 3.10 -1.36 -9.35
CA TRP A 56 4.39 -1.76 -9.90
C TRP A 56 4.40 -1.70 -11.43
N GLY A 57 3.32 -2.16 -12.07
CA GLY A 57 3.14 -2.06 -13.50
C GLY A 57 3.10 -0.62 -13.98
N ALA A 58 2.34 0.25 -13.31
CA ALA A 58 2.29 1.67 -13.63
C ALA A 58 3.67 2.35 -13.45
N ALA A 59 4.36 2.08 -12.33
CA ALA A 59 5.68 2.63 -12.07
C ALA A 59 6.71 2.18 -13.12
N LEU A 60 6.73 0.89 -13.46
CA LEU A 60 7.66 0.34 -14.45
C LEU A 60 7.37 0.84 -15.86
N TYR A 61 6.10 0.86 -16.28
CA TYR A 61 5.74 1.32 -17.63
C TYR A 61 5.97 2.82 -17.79
N ASN A 62 5.47 3.65 -16.87
CA ASN A 62 5.54 5.11 -16.98
C ASN A 62 6.97 5.64 -16.85
N ASN A 63 7.85 4.93 -16.13
CA ASN A 63 9.25 5.32 -16.00
C ASN A 63 10.17 4.62 -17.01
N GLY A 64 9.64 3.77 -17.90
CA GLY A 64 10.44 3.03 -18.89
C GLY A 64 11.29 1.89 -18.32
N GLY A 65 11.01 1.43 -17.10
CA GLY A 65 11.67 0.26 -16.49
C GLY A 65 11.17 -1.08 -17.05
N PHE A 66 9.95 -1.13 -17.59
CA PHE A 66 9.45 -2.30 -18.33
C PHE A 66 8.47 -1.89 -19.43
N TYR A 67 8.60 -2.47 -20.61
CA TYR A 67 7.94 -1.98 -21.83
C TYR A 67 6.49 -2.44 -22.00
N LEU A 68 5.98 -3.35 -21.18
CA LEU A 68 4.62 -3.88 -21.30
C LEU A 68 3.61 -3.04 -20.51
N LYS A 69 2.53 -2.62 -21.18
CA LYS A 69 1.37 -1.97 -20.55
C LYS A 69 0.51 -2.98 -19.78
N ASN A 70 0.45 -4.23 -20.24
CA ASN A 70 -0.13 -5.32 -19.46
C ASN A 70 0.86 -5.69 -18.35
N TYR A 71 0.43 -5.51 -17.10
CA TYR A 71 1.31 -5.61 -15.96
C TYR A 71 1.88 -7.03 -15.81
N ARG A 72 3.20 -7.09 -15.66
CA ARG A 72 3.94 -8.35 -15.65
C ARG A 72 4.29 -8.84 -14.25
N PHE A 73 4.45 -7.90 -13.32
CA PHE A 73 5.02 -8.19 -12.01
C PHE A 73 3.99 -8.01 -10.91
N GLY A 74 4.09 -8.87 -9.92
CA GLY A 74 3.28 -8.82 -8.71
C GLY A 74 3.99 -9.51 -7.56
N HIS A 75 3.34 -9.47 -6.42
CA HIS A 75 3.84 -9.99 -5.18
C HIS A 75 3.01 -11.18 -4.74
N ALA A 76 3.66 -12.27 -4.37
CA ALA A 76 3.05 -13.31 -3.57
C ALA A 76 4.14 -14.09 -2.85
N TYR A 77 3.87 -14.56 -1.63
CA TYR A 77 4.77 -15.45 -0.90
C TYR A 77 4.11 -16.78 -0.57
N GLY A 78 4.91 -17.84 -0.65
CA GLY A 78 4.54 -19.19 -0.25
C GLY A 78 4.69 -19.42 1.25
N SER A 79 4.29 -20.61 1.69
CA SER A 79 4.44 -21.04 3.08
C SER A 79 5.91 -21.12 3.52
N ASP A 80 6.82 -21.33 2.57
CA ASP A 80 8.27 -21.29 2.75
C ASP A 80 8.87 -19.87 2.67
N GLY A 81 8.03 -18.84 2.51
CA GLY A 81 8.49 -17.46 2.38
C GLY A 81 9.18 -17.14 1.05
N VAL A 82 9.07 -18.02 0.05
CA VAL A 82 9.65 -17.80 -1.28
C VAL A 82 8.66 -17.00 -2.14
N PRO A 83 9.13 -16.02 -2.94
CA PRO A 83 8.28 -15.32 -3.90
C PRO A 83 7.68 -16.29 -4.93
N LEU A 84 6.38 -16.18 -5.16
CA LEU A 84 5.64 -17.04 -6.08
C LEU A 84 5.24 -16.31 -7.36
N ARG A 85 5.24 -17.03 -8.48
CA ARG A 85 4.47 -16.64 -9.67
C ARG A 85 2.99 -16.92 -9.37
N LEU A 86 2.14 -15.92 -9.58
CA LEU A 86 0.70 -16.10 -9.56
C LEU A 86 0.25 -16.50 -10.97
N ASN A 87 -0.30 -17.71 -11.12
CA ASN A 87 -0.88 -18.15 -12.38
C ASN A 87 -2.39 -18.01 -12.32
N ASN A 88 -3.00 -17.60 -13.43
CA ASN A 88 -4.43 -17.66 -13.56
C ASN A 88 -4.87 -19.14 -13.58
N TYR A 89 -5.97 -19.44 -12.87
CA TYR A 89 -6.48 -20.79 -12.75
C TYR A 89 -7.10 -21.31 -14.06
N THR A 90 -7.52 -20.40 -14.94
CA THR A 90 -7.95 -20.70 -16.30
C THR A 90 -6.98 -20.12 -17.32
N PRO A 91 -6.78 -20.79 -18.47
CA PRO A 91 -6.11 -20.19 -19.62
C PRO A 91 -6.80 -18.88 -20.00
N VAL A 92 -6.01 -17.83 -20.25
CA VAL A 92 -6.50 -16.49 -20.58
C VAL A 92 -6.22 -16.19 -22.04
N SER A 93 -7.27 -15.84 -22.78
CA SER A 93 -7.18 -15.38 -24.16
C SER A 93 -6.75 -13.92 -24.26
N ALA A 94 -6.27 -13.52 -25.45
CA ALA A 94 -5.93 -12.13 -25.72
C ALA A 94 -7.16 -11.19 -25.63
N GLU A 95 -8.35 -11.68 -26.01
CA GLU A 95 -9.59 -10.91 -25.92
C GLU A 95 -9.99 -10.64 -24.46
N GLU A 96 -9.88 -11.64 -23.58
CA GLU A 96 -10.15 -11.46 -22.15
C GLU A 96 -9.19 -10.47 -21.51
N THR A 97 -7.91 -10.51 -21.90
CA THR A 97 -6.92 -9.53 -21.44
C THR A 97 -7.28 -8.12 -21.90
N GLN A 98 -7.66 -7.97 -23.17
CA GLN A 98 -7.96 -6.66 -23.76
C GLN A 98 -9.25 -6.05 -23.22
N ARG A 99 -10.30 -6.86 -23.03
CA ARG A 99 -11.63 -6.38 -22.62
C ARG A 99 -11.79 -6.27 -21.11
N PHE A 100 -11.23 -7.22 -20.36
CA PHE A 100 -11.47 -7.35 -18.92
C PHE A 100 -10.22 -7.11 -18.08
N GLY A 101 -9.05 -6.93 -18.69
CA GLY A 101 -7.80 -6.75 -17.96
C GLY A 101 -7.32 -8.01 -17.22
N ILE A 102 -7.87 -9.18 -17.55
CA ILE A 102 -7.49 -10.45 -16.94
C ILE A 102 -6.09 -10.82 -17.43
N LEU A 103 -5.17 -11.11 -16.50
CA LEU A 103 -3.80 -11.47 -16.82
C LEU A 103 -3.61 -12.99 -16.71
N PRO A 104 -2.79 -13.60 -17.59
CA PRO A 104 -2.50 -15.04 -17.52
C PRO A 104 -1.64 -15.39 -16.31
N PHE A 105 -0.75 -14.48 -15.90
CA PHE A 105 0.09 -14.65 -14.72
C PHE A 105 0.78 -13.34 -14.31
N LEU A 106 1.33 -13.32 -13.10
CA LEU A 106 2.20 -12.29 -12.57
C LEU A 106 3.50 -12.92 -12.03
N ASP A 107 4.63 -12.40 -12.47
CA ASP A 107 5.95 -12.82 -12.00
C ASP A 107 6.35 -12.09 -10.72
N PRO A 108 7.09 -12.75 -9.80
CA PRO A 108 7.77 -12.04 -8.73
C PRO A 108 8.80 -11.07 -9.33
N LEU A 109 9.03 -9.93 -8.67
CA LEU A 109 10.03 -8.99 -9.14
C LEU A 109 11.42 -9.63 -9.15
N PRO A 110 12.17 -9.54 -10.27
CA PRO A 110 13.57 -9.95 -10.31
C PRO A 110 14.38 -9.08 -9.35
N ARG A 111 15.39 -9.64 -8.67
CA ARG A 111 16.22 -8.86 -7.75
C ARG A 111 16.82 -7.65 -8.47
N PHE A 112 16.76 -6.46 -7.85
CA PHE A 112 17.18 -5.20 -8.47
C PHE A 112 18.63 -5.24 -8.99
N ASN A 113 19.50 -6.05 -8.37
CA ASN A 113 20.89 -6.20 -8.78
C ASN A 113 21.09 -6.94 -10.12
N LEU A 114 20.02 -7.54 -10.66
CA LEU A 114 19.99 -8.16 -11.99
C LEU A 114 19.41 -7.22 -13.06
N GLY A 115 18.73 -6.14 -12.66
CA GLY A 115 18.04 -5.26 -13.60
C GLY A 115 19.01 -4.34 -14.32
N GLU A 116 18.85 -4.19 -15.63
CA GLU A 116 19.57 -3.17 -16.40
C GLU A 116 18.71 -1.90 -16.52
N PRO A 117 19.29 -0.70 -16.54
CA PRO A 117 18.52 0.54 -16.70
C PRO A 117 17.64 0.52 -17.97
N GLY A 118 16.33 0.44 -17.79
CA GLY A 118 15.36 0.44 -18.90
C GLY A 118 15.17 1.84 -19.51
N ASN A 119 15.21 2.88 -18.68
CA ASN A 119 15.11 4.26 -19.15
C ASN A 119 16.48 4.81 -19.58
N ILE A 120 16.87 4.43 -20.80
CA ILE A 120 18.14 4.88 -21.40
C ILE A 120 18.14 6.38 -21.74
N LEU A 121 16.96 7.01 -21.85
CA LEU A 121 16.82 8.41 -22.24
C LEU A 121 17.08 9.38 -21.09
N ARG A 122 16.75 8.99 -19.84
CA ARG A 122 17.04 9.78 -18.63
C ARG A 122 18.54 9.97 -18.35
N ILE A 123 19.39 9.13 -18.95
CA ILE A 123 20.85 9.27 -18.90
C ILE A 123 21.33 10.46 -19.75
N PHE A 124 20.56 10.83 -20.78
CA PHE A 124 20.89 11.90 -21.72
C PHE A 124 20.20 13.24 -21.41
N GLU A 125 19.48 13.35 -20.29
CA GLU A 125 18.93 14.63 -19.84
C GLU A 125 20.06 15.66 -19.73
N LYS A 126 19.90 16.79 -20.44
CA LYS A 126 20.90 17.86 -20.47
C LYS A 126 20.92 18.56 -19.11
N GLY A 127 22.13 18.69 -18.56
CA GLY A 127 22.35 19.33 -17.26
C GLY A 127 22.56 18.31 -16.14
N GLY A 128 23.09 18.82 -15.04
CA GLY A 128 23.19 18.09 -13.79
C GLY A 128 24.60 17.96 -13.21
N GLU A 129 24.65 17.75 -11.91
CA GLU A 129 25.88 17.64 -11.13
C GLU A 129 26.48 16.23 -11.18
N LYS A 130 27.73 16.12 -10.70
CA LYS A 130 28.39 14.83 -10.57
C LYS A 130 27.65 13.93 -9.58
N GLN A 131 27.67 12.63 -9.86
CA GLN A 131 27.09 11.65 -8.96
C GLN A 131 27.88 11.55 -7.64
N LEU A 132 27.16 11.36 -6.54
CA LEU A 132 27.78 11.12 -5.24
C LEU A 132 28.48 9.77 -5.24
N GLN A 133 29.74 9.75 -4.80
CA GLN A 133 30.48 8.49 -4.64
C GLN A 133 30.14 7.76 -3.34
N LEU A 134 29.60 8.49 -2.35
CA LEU A 134 29.03 7.97 -1.10
C LEU A 134 27.68 8.65 -0.90
N GLY A 135 26.65 7.92 -0.45
CA GLY A 135 25.26 8.37 -0.29
C GLY A 135 24.98 9.52 0.70
N ASN A 136 25.89 10.48 0.82
CA ASN A 136 25.71 11.73 1.56
C ASN A 136 24.87 12.70 0.72
N PRO A 137 23.65 13.06 1.15
CA PRO A 137 22.82 14.00 0.43
C PRO A 137 23.48 15.38 0.33
N THR A 138 23.27 16.08 -0.78
CA THR A 138 23.71 17.48 -0.92
C THR A 138 22.72 18.37 -0.18
N VAL A 139 23.17 19.06 0.87
CA VAL A 139 22.29 19.90 1.71
C VAL A 139 21.61 21.03 0.92
N GLY A 140 22.21 21.48 -0.20
CA GLY A 140 21.67 22.54 -1.05
C GLY A 140 20.79 22.07 -2.22
N GLU A 141 20.50 20.76 -2.36
CA GLU A 141 19.68 20.27 -3.48
C GLU A 141 18.19 20.59 -3.25
N PRO A 142 17.52 21.32 -4.16
CA PRO A 142 16.12 21.68 -4.01
C PRO A 142 15.21 20.43 -4.06
N PRO A 143 14.22 20.30 -3.15
CA PRO A 143 13.32 19.15 -3.10
C PRO A 143 12.59 18.92 -4.43
N GLY A 144 12.51 17.65 -4.87
CA GLY A 144 11.76 17.25 -6.06
C GLY A 144 12.38 17.65 -7.41
N LYS A 145 13.53 18.33 -7.41
CA LYS A 145 14.29 18.67 -8.62
C LYS A 145 15.65 17.99 -8.56
N PRO A 146 15.75 16.70 -8.94
CA PRO A 146 17.02 16.00 -8.91
C PRO A 146 18.01 16.73 -9.81
N LEU A 147 19.07 17.27 -9.20
CA LEU A 147 20.15 17.95 -9.90
C LEU A 147 21.05 16.95 -10.62
N ARG A 148 20.87 15.64 -10.42
CA ARG A 148 21.76 14.62 -10.96
C ARG A 148 21.06 13.75 -11.99
N ARG A 149 21.72 13.59 -13.14
CA ARG A 149 21.40 12.61 -14.18
C ARG A 149 21.62 11.18 -13.69
N LEU A 150 20.94 10.20 -14.30
CA LEU A 150 21.09 8.80 -13.91
C LEU A 150 22.55 8.30 -14.00
N SER A 151 23.29 8.68 -15.04
CA SER A 151 24.69 8.26 -15.22
C SER A 151 25.50 9.33 -15.96
N GLU A 152 26.82 9.36 -15.73
CA GLU A 152 27.71 10.35 -16.33
C GLU A 152 28.22 10.03 -17.74
N ARG A 153 28.34 8.75 -18.10
CA ARG A 153 29.06 8.31 -19.31
C ARG A 153 28.27 7.32 -20.18
N GLY A 154 26.94 7.31 -20.07
CA GLY A 154 26.10 6.39 -20.86
C GLY A 154 25.92 5.02 -20.20
N LEU A 155 25.33 4.08 -20.94
CA LEU A 155 25.03 2.73 -20.44
C LEU A 155 26.27 2.01 -19.91
N GLY A 156 26.12 1.28 -18.80
CA GLY A 156 27.21 0.51 -18.18
C GLY A 156 28.21 1.33 -17.36
N THR A 157 28.05 2.65 -17.26
CA THR A 157 28.92 3.51 -16.45
C THR A 157 28.22 3.97 -15.18
N LEU A 158 28.86 3.76 -14.02
CA LEU A 158 28.39 4.10 -12.65
C LEU A 158 27.08 3.43 -12.18
N ASN A 159 26.00 3.47 -12.95
CA ASN A 159 24.75 2.77 -12.65
C ASN A 159 24.72 1.40 -13.32
N ARG A 160 24.68 0.36 -12.49
CA ARG A 160 24.58 -1.05 -12.91
C ARG A 160 23.16 -1.61 -12.78
N THR A 161 22.26 -0.87 -12.12
CA THR A 161 20.92 -1.35 -11.77
C THR A 161 19.85 -0.36 -12.20
N ASP A 162 18.68 -0.87 -12.60
CA ASP A 162 17.52 -0.03 -12.86
C ASP A 162 17.01 0.64 -11.56
N PRO A 163 16.94 1.97 -11.48
CA PRO A 163 16.53 2.67 -10.27
C PRO A 163 15.03 2.51 -9.97
N VAL A 164 14.19 2.20 -10.95
CA VAL A 164 12.76 1.90 -10.75
C VAL A 164 12.63 0.56 -10.04
N PHE A 165 13.35 -0.49 -10.49
CA PHE A 165 13.38 -1.78 -9.79
C PHE A 165 14.00 -1.66 -8.39
N LEU A 166 15.08 -0.89 -8.25
CA LEU A 166 15.68 -0.59 -6.95
C LEU A 166 14.67 0.11 -6.03
N GLY A 167 14.02 1.16 -6.51
CA GLY A 167 13.01 1.92 -5.78
C GLY A 167 11.88 1.03 -5.31
N ILE A 168 11.22 0.32 -6.23
CA ILE A 168 10.10 -0.58 -5.90
C ILE A 168 10.50 -1.60 -4.82
N GLN A 169 11.72 -2.14 -4.85
CA GLN A 169 12.17 -3.14 -3.89
C GLN A 169 12.72 -2.60 -2.58
N LYS A 170 13.25 -1.37 -2.57
CA LYS A 170 13.90 -0.77 -1.39
C LYS A 170 13.03 0.25 -0.67
N THR A 171 12.36 1.13 -1.40
CA THR A 171 11.41 2.07 -0.79
C THR A 171 10.09 1.40 -0.50
N ARG A 172 9.72 0.39 -1.31
CA ARG A 172 8.50 -0.40 -1.16
C ARG A 172 7.29 0.46 -0.83
N LEU A 173 7.07 1.50 -1.64
CA LEU A 173 6.02 2.50 -1.42
C LEU A 173 4.59 1.91 -1.31
N ASN A 174 4.34 0.76 -1.96
CA ASN A 174 3.06 0.04 -1.88
C ASN A 174 2.95 -0.91 -0.68
N ASP A 175 4.08 -1.17 -0.03
CA ASP A 175 4.11 -2.07 1.09
C ASP A 175 3.68 -1.33 2.37
N PRO A 176 3.11 -2.07 3.33
CA PRO A 176 3.06 -3.52 3.31
C PRO A 176 1.83 -4.06 2.54
N LEU A 177 2.02 -4.98 1.59
CA LEU A 177 0.92 -5.75 0.99
C LEU A 177 0.47 -6.88 1.94
N LEU A 178 -0.54 -7.66 1.56
CA LEU A 178 -1.14 -8.65 2.47
C LEU A 178 -0.19 -9.78 2.93
N ASP A 179 0.96 -10.00 2.30
CA ASP A 179 1.92 -11.00 2.78
C ASP A 179 2.91 -10.44 3.83
N PHE A 180 2.83 -9.16 4.17
CA PHE A 180 3.70 -8.48 5.14
C PHE A 180 2.95 -7.89 6.34
N LEU A 181 3.66 -7.86 7.46
CA LEU A 181 3.25 -7.10 8.64
C LEU A 181 3.45 -5.59 8.39
N GLY A 182 2.78 -4.75 9.17
CA GLY A 182 3.17 -3.35 9.31
C GLY A 182 4.50 -3.23 10.02
N SER A 183 5.10 -2.04 9.97
CA SER A 183 6.27 -1.77 10.83
C SER A 183 5.86 -1.73 12.29
N ASN A 184 4.59 -1.41 12.57
CA ASN A 184 4.02 -1.39 13.92
C ASN A 184 4.79 -0.46 14.89
N ASP A 185 5.52 0.52 14.34
CA ASP A 185 6.40 1.39 15.12
C ASP A 185 5.70 2.65 15.65
N HIS A 186 4.56 3.02 15.05
CA HIS A 186 3.79 4.20 15.47
C HIS A 186 2.27 4.01 15.28
N PRO A 187 1.44 4.77 16.04
CA PRO A 187 0.00 4.81 15.80
C PRO A 187 -0.31 5.16 14.34
N GLY A 188 -1.24 4.43 13.73
CA GLY A 188 -1.55 4.53 12.30
C GLY A 188 -0.83 3.49 11.43
N ASP A 189 0.15 2.75 11.96
CA ASP A 189 0.83 1.66 11.23
C ASP A 189 0.69 0.29 11.90
N TYR A 190 -0.17 0.17 12.91
CA TYR A 190 -0.49 -1.13 13.49
C TYR A 190 -1.29 -2.02 12.54
N ARG A 191 -0.70 -3.12 12.07
CA ARG A 191 -1.36 -4.07 11.17
C ARG A 191 -0.71 -5.44 11.19
N SER A 192 -1.57 -6.44 11.05
CA SER A 192 -1.16 -7.82 10.79
C SER A 192 -1.04 -8.07 9.29
N SER A 193 -0.95 -9.35 8.90
CA SER A 193 -0.91 -9.83 7.52
C SER A 193 -2.22 -10.56 7.15
N GLY A 194 -2.40 -10.79 5.85
CA GLY A 194 -3.52 -11.50 5.25
C GLY A 194 -4.88 -10.93 5.58
N CYS A 195 -5.85 -11.78 5.87
CA CYS A 195 -7.21 -11.36 6.21
C CYS A 195 -7.22 -10.45 7.46
N SER A 196 -6.32 -10.72 8.42
CA SER A 196 -6.21 -9.96 9.67
C SER A 196 -5.64 -8.56 9.48
N ALA A 197 -5.01 -8.26 8.34
CA ALA A 197 -4.48 -6.92 8.05
C ALA A 197 -5.59 -5.85 8.01
N CYS A 198 -6.76 -6.22 7.48
CA CYS A 198 -7.92 -5.32 7.38
C CYS A 198 -9.07 -5.73 8.29
N HIS A 199 -9.26 -7.03 8.53
CA HIS A 199 -10.46 -7.52 9.21
C HIS A 199 -10.34 -7.70 10.72
N VAL A 200 -9.15 -7.48 11.29
CA VAL A 200 -8.94 -7.41 12.72
C VAL A 200 -8.61 -5.96 13.06
N TYR A 201 -9.48 -5.31 13.80
CA TYR A 201 -9.40 -3.88 14.00
C TYR A 201 -8.36 -3.51 15.06
N LEU A 202 -7.41 -2.65 14.68
CA LEU A 202 -6.27 -2.24 15.49
C LEU A 202 -6.45 -0.79 15.95
N CYS A 203 -5.95 -0.49 17.15
CA CYS A 203 -6.11 0.83 17.76
C CYS A 203 -5.26 1.86 17.02
N GLN A 204 -5.88 2.61 16.12
CA GLN A 204 -5.19 3.54 15.23
C GLN A 204 -5.82 4.93 15.30
N ARG A 205 -5.04 5.95 14.94
CA ARG A 205 -5.43 7.36 15.01
C ARG A 205 -6.53 7.60 13.97
N SER A 206 -7.80 7.53 14.38
CA SER A 206 -8.92 7.87 13.50
C SER A 206 -9.24 9.35 13.59
N ILE A 207 -9.77 9.86 12.49
CA ILE A 207 -10.52 11.12 12.42
C ILE A 207 -11.76 10.92 13.31
N ALA A 208 -12.13 11.96 14.04
CA ALA A 208 -13.00 11.94 15.21
C ALA A 208 -14.44 11.39 15.02
N ASP A 209 -14.86 11.07 13.80
CA ASP A 209 -16.30 10.97 13.49
C ASP A 209 -16.81 9.58 13.07
N GLU A 210 -15.96 8.62 12.69
CA GLU A 210 -16.45 7.33 12.15
C GLU A 210 -16.95 6.35 13.23
N LEU A 211 -16.50 6.49 14.47
CA LEU A 211 -16.90 5.61 15.58
C LEU A 211 -17.26 6.46 16.79
N ARG A 212 -18.50 6.97 16.80
CA ARG A 212 -19.15 7.67 17.93
C ARG A 212 -19.08 6.93 19.28
N VAL A 213 -18.59 5.69 19.30
CA VAL A 213 -18.69 4.79 20.45
C VAL A 213 -17.57 5.01 21.47
N VAL A 214 -16.38 5.51 21.11
CA VAL A 214 -15.33 5.68 22.13
C VAL A 214 -14.28 6.74 21.71
N GLN A 215 -14.46 8.00 22.10
CA GLN A 215 -13.52 9.09 21.78
C GLN A 215 -12.24 9.08 22.66
N GLN A 216 -12.26 8.46 23.84
CA GLN A 216 -11.29 8.75 24.91
C GLN A 216 -10.07 7.81 24.98
N VAL A 217 -10.06 6.71 24.23
CA VAL A 217 -9.07 5.62 24.43
C VAL A 217 -8.27 5.24 23.17
N TRP A 218 -8.49 5.96 22.07
CA TRP A 218 -8.26 5.50 20.69
C TRP A 218 -6.94 5.91 20.05
N THR A 219 -6.08 6.58 20.81
CA THR A 219 -4.77 7.06 20.33
C THR A 219 -3.59 6.35 21.00
N SER A 220 -3.85 5.49 21.99
CA SER A 220 -2.81 4.84 22.80
C SER A 220 -2.10 3.69 22.07
N GLY A 221 -2.78 3.06 21.10
CA GLY A 221 -2.31 1.84 20.44
C GLY A 221 -2.47 0.57 21.28
N LEU A 222 -3.14 0.66 22.44
CA LEU A 222 -3.30 -0.44 23.39
C LEU A 222 -4.54 -1.29 23.08
N SER A 223 -4.51 -2.53 23.56
CA SER A 223 -5.60 -3.50 23.41
C SER A 223 -6.64 -3.39 24.52
N PHE A 224 -7.92 -3.54 24.17
CA PHE A 224 -9.06 -3.60 25.09
C PHE A 224 -9.77 -4.96 25.08
N THR A 225 -9.14 -5.96 24.47
CA THR A 225 -9.78 -7.26 24.31
C THR A 225 -9.88 -8.00 25.64
N ALA A 226 -10.92 -8.82 25.79
CA ALA A 226 -11.07 -9.76 26.90
C ALA A 226 -10.07 -10.94 26.84
N ASP A 227 -9.34 -11.10 25.73
CA ASP A 227 -8.31 -12.12 25.61
C ASP A 227 -7.20 -11.92 26.65
N LYS A 228 -6.99 -12.95 27.48
CA LYS A 228 -6.00 -12.96 28.58
C LYS A 228 -4.58 -13.15 28.08
N THR A 229 -4.38 -13.66 26.86
CA THR A 229 -3.03 -13.90 26.32
C THR A 229 -2.43 -12.67 25.66
N ILE A 230 -3.24 -11.62 25.43
CA ILE A 230 -2.80 -10.38 24.79
C ILE A 230 -2.45 -9.34 25.87
N PRO A 231 -1.17 -8.91 25.97
CA PRO A 231 -0.75 -7.85 26.89
C PRO A 231 -1.54 -6.56 26.66
N LYS A 232 -1.95 -5.90 27.76
CA LYS A 232 -2.73 -4.64 27.71
C LYS A 232 -1.86 -3.40 27.81
N ASN A 233 -0.59 -3.58 28.15
CA ASN A 233 0.42 -2.55 28.30
C ASN A 233 1.36 -2.48 27.08
N GLU A 234 1.09 -3.25 26.02
CA GLU A 234 1.86 -3.26 24.78
C GLU A 234 1.01 -2.74 23.62
N LYS A 235 1.68 -2.09 22.66
CA LYS A 235 1.05 -1.53 21.46
C LYS A 235 1.08 -2.53 20.31
N GLY A 236 0.26 -2.30 19.29
CA GLY A 236 0.23 -3.17 18.10
C GLY A 236 -0.67 -4.40 18.23
N HIS A 237 -1.49 -4.43 19.28
CA HIS A 237 -2.49 -5.47 19.50
C HIS A 237 -3.89 -5.00 19.11
N PRO A 238 -4.79 -5.92 18.71
CA PRO A 238 -6.15 -5.58 18.32
C PRO A 238 -6.93 -4.94 19.46
N ILE A 239 -7.80 -3.98 19.14
CA ILE A 239 -8.72 -3.39 20.13
C ILE A 239 -9.61 -4.50 20.70
N THR A 240 -10.13 -5.33 19.80
CA THR A 240 -10.88 -6.54 20.12
C THR A 240 -10.32 -7.68 19.28
N HIS A 241 -9.98 -8.81 19.91
CA HIS A 241 -9.51 -9.99 19.20
C HIS A 241 -10.68 -10.69 18.49
N GLN A 242 -11.14 -10.11 17.37
CA GLN A 242 -12.24 -10.61 16.56
C GLN A 242 -12.12 -10.16 15.11
N PHE A 243 -12.67 -10.97 14.20
CA PHE A 243 -12.90 -10.56 12.82
C PHE A 243 -14.17 -9.72 12.72
N THR A 244 -14.12 -8.66 11.91
CA THR A 244 -15.28 -7.84 11.56
C THR A 244 -15.40 -7.68 10.05
N ARG A 245 -16.64 -7.48 9.59
CA ARG A 245 -16.95 -7.07 8.20
C ARG A 245 -17.26 -5.58 8.11
N ALA A 246 -17.51 -4.94 9.25
CA ALA A 246 -17.71 -3.50 9.37
C ALA A 246 -16.36 -2.85 9.67
N ILE A 247 -15.54 -2.71 8.63
CA ILE A 247 -14.21 -2.10 8.73
C ILE A 247 -14.39 -0.60 8.57
N PRO A 248 -13.97 0.23 9.53
CA PRO A 248 -14.02 1.67 9.38
C PRO A 248 -13.02 2.11 8.31
N SER A 249 -13.32 3.19 7.59
CA SER A 249 -12.46 3.68 6.51
C SER A 249 -11.09 4.10 7.02
N SER A 250 -11.00 4.54 8.28
CA SER A 250 -9.72 4.76 8.98
C SER A 250 -8.75 3.57 8.90
N GLN A 251 -9.24 2.31 8.94
CA GLN A 251 -8.38 1.13 8.77
C GLN A 251 -7.81 1.05 7.35
N CYS A 252 -8.62 1.41 6.33
CA CYS A 252 -8.17 1.47 4.95
C CYS A 252 -7.11 2.57 4.76
N MET A 253 -7.30 3.74 5.39
CA MET A 253 -6.33 4.85 5.34
C MET A 253 -4.94 4.42 5.81
N ASN A 254 -4.85 3.57 6.82
CA ASN A 254 -3.56 3.13 7.38
C ASN A 254 -2.73 2.33 6.37
N CYS A 255 -3.36 1.55 5.48
CA CYS A 255 -2.66 0.88 4.39
C CYS A 255 -2.29 1.85 3.25
N HIS A 256 -3.04 2.93 3.06
CA HIS A 256 -2.86 3.89 1.97
C HIS A 256 -2.13 5.18 2.36
N MET A 257 -1.69 5.32 3.61
CA MET A 257 -1.02 6.54 4.09
C MET A 257 0.28 6.84 3.37
N HIS A 258 1.04 5.80 3.01
CA HIS A 258 2.31 5.95 2.30
C HIS A 258 2.14 6.34 0.83
N GLN A 259 0.94 6.19 0.26
CA GLN A 259 0.65 6.52 -1.14
C GLN A 259 0.13 7.95 -1.31
N GLY A 260 0.18 8.74 -0.22
CA GLY A 260 -0.75 9.83 -0.03
C GLY A 260 -2.13 9.22 0.17
N ASN A 261 -2.80 9.55 1.26
CA ASN A 261 -4.17 9.13 1.57
C ASN A 261 -5.22 9.39 0.45
N LEU A 262 -4.79 10.02 -0.64
CA LEU A 262 -5.46 10.39 -1.86
C LEU A 262 -6.36 9.38 -2.54
N PHE A 263 -6.12 8.08 -2.40
CA PHE A 263 -6.97 7.10 -3.07
C PHE A 263 -8.17 6.71 -2.21
N VAL A 264 -8.11 6.95 -0.90
CA VAL A 264 -9.21 6.62 0.02
C VAL A 264 -9.93 7.89 0.50
N ASN A 265 -9.21 9.00 0.67
CA ASN A 265 -9.74 10.30 1.06
C ASN A 265 -10.94 10.79 0.20
N PRO A 266 -10.92 10.68 -1.14
CA PRO A 266 -12.07 11.05 -1.98
C PRO A 266 -13.35 10.30 -1.65
N TYR A 267 -13.26 9.01 -1.25
CA TYR A 267 -14.44 8.25 -0.83
C TYR A 267 -15.06 8.77 0.48
N LEU A 268 -14.28 9.50 1.28
CA LEU A 268 -14.72 10.20 2.48
C LEU A 268 -15.12 11.66 2.20
N GLY A 269 -15.00 12.12 0.96
CA GLY A 269 -15.23 13.50 0.59
C GLY A 269 -14.11 14.45 0.98
N TYR A 270 -12.88 13.95 1.10
CA TYR A 270 -11.67 14.78 1.21
C TYR A 270 -10.96 14.89 -0.14
N THR A 271 -10.44 16.06 -0.49
CA THR A 271 -9.65 16.31 -1.70
C THR A 271 -8.17 16.49 -1.38
N TRP A 272 -7.32 16.53 -2.43
CA TRP A 272 -5.89 16.77 -2.27
C TRP A 272 -5.62 18.06 -1.46
N TRP A 273 -6.38 19.12 -1.76
CA TRP A 273 -6.21 20.43 -1.15
C TRP A 273 -6.41 20.45 0.37
N ASP A 274 -7.14 19.48 0.92
CA ASP A 274 -7.38 19.39 2.36
C ASP A 274 -6.13 19.01 3.16
N GLN A 275 -5.09 18.52 2.47
CA GLN A 275 -3.79 18.18 3.04
C GLN A 275 -2.76 19.30 2.88
N GLU A 276 -3.09 20.38 2.16
CA GLU A 276 -2.21 21.51 1.93
C GLU A 276 -2.31 22.56 3.05
N THR A 277 -1.25 23.33 3.28
CA THR A 277 -1.22 24.35 4.35
C THR A 277 -2.29 25.41 4.18
N ASP A 278 -2.69 25.67 2.93
CA ASP A 278 -3.64 26.72 2.56
C ASP A 278 -5.04 26.13 2.26
N GLY A 279 -5.30 24.87 2.65
CA GLY A 279 -6.57 24.19 2.41
C GLY A 279 -7.78 24.93 2.99
N GLU A 280 -7.57 25.72 4.06
CA GLU A 280 -8.61 26.58 4.65
C GLU A 280 -9.21 27.60 3.66
N LEU A 281 -8.46 28.00 2.62
CA LEU A 281 -8.93 28.95 1.60
C LEU A 281 -9.92 28.31 0.62
N MET A 282 -9.95 26.99 0.55
CA MET A 282 -10.83 26.25 -0.34
C MET A 282 -12.25 26.16 0.22
N TYR A 283 -12.42 26.29 1.54
CA TYR A 283 -13.71 26.15 2.22
C TYR A 283 -14.26 27.49 2.72
N PRO A 284 -15.59 27.63 2.84
CA PRO A 284 -16.18 28.79 3.49
C PRO A 284 -15.76 28.87 4.96
N LYS A 285 -15.59 30.10 5.48
CA LYS A 285 -15.23 30.35 6.89
C LYS A 285 -16.18 29.72 7.92
N GLN A 286 -17.42 29.50 7.53
CA GLN A 286 -18.40 28.74 8.29
C GLN A 286 -18.86 27.57 7.43
N GLN A 287 -18.65 26.35 7.92
CA GLN A 287 -19.03 25.15 7.21
C GLN A 287 -20.56 25.02 7.16
N HIS A 288 -21.09 24.71 5.98
CA HIS A 288 -22.49 24.33 5.82
C HIS A 288 -22.64 22.82 5.59
N GLU A 289 -23.76 22.26 5.99
CA GLU A 289 -24.14 20.89 5.64
C GLU A 289 -25.08 20.97 4.43
N PRO A 290 -24.62 20.55 3.22
CA PRO A 290 -25.43 20.64 2.02
C PRO A 290 -26.65 19.72 2.12
N ALA A 291 -27.79 20.15 1.59
CA ALA A 291 -28.96 19.27 1.49
C ALA A 291 -28.74 18.17 0.44
N ASP A 292 -29.43 17.03 0.57
CA ASP A 292 -29.30 15.91 -0.39
C ASP A 292 -29.50 16.33 -1.86
N ALA A 293 -30.42 17.27 -2.11
CA ALA A 293 -30.65 17.81 -3.44
C ALA A 293 -29.45 18.61 -3.98
N GLU A 294 -28.76 19.36 -3.12
CA GLU A 294 -27.55 20.12 -3.49
C GLU A 294 -26.38 19.18 -3.77
N LEU A 295 -26.23 18.13 -2.96
CA LEU A 295 -25.25 17.06 -3.22
C LEU A 295 -25.46 16.44 -4.60
N VAL A 296 -26.71 16.11 -4.96
CA VAL A 296 -27.02 15.51 -6.26
C VAL A 296 -26.69 16.45 -7.42
N ILE A 297 -27.04 17.74 -7.31
CA ILE A 297 -26.74 18.73 -8.34
C ILE A 297 -25.22 18.88 -8.52
N GLN A 298 -24.49 19.03 -7.42
CA GLN A 298 -23.04 19.22 -7.45
C GLN A 298 -22.29 18.00 -7.97
N THR A 299 -22.76 16.78 -7.66
CA THR A 299 -22.14 15.54 -8.14
C THR A 299 -22.24 15.37 -9.67
N GLN A 300 -23.13 16.13 -10.35
CA GLN A 300 -23.22 16.11 -11.82
C GLN A 300 -22.06 16.85 -12.50
N THR A 301 -21.51 17.88 -11.87
CA THR A 301 -20.40 18.69 -12.39
C THR A 301 -19.06 18.26 -11.81
N ASN A 302 -19.05 17.90 -10.52
CA ASN A 302 -17.86 17.46 -9.81
C ASN A 302 -18.19 16.24 -8.93
N PRO A 303 -17.64 15.05 -9.22
CA PRO A 303 -17.99 13.83 -8.48
C PRO A 303 -17.47 13.80 -7.03
N GLU A 304 -16.65 14.78 -6.63
CA GLU A 304 -16.08 14.87 -5.28
C GLU A 304 -17.11 15.40 -4.28
N ALA A 305 -17.39 14.64 -3.22
CA ALA A 305 -18.32 15.08 -2.17
C ALA A 305 -17.87 16.38 -1.46
N ALA A 306 -16.56 16.68 -1.50
CA ALA A 306 -15.99 17.93 -1.01
C ALA A 306 -16.45 19.16 -1.82
N ALA A 307 -16.77 18.99 -3.11
CA ALA A 307 -17.12 20.11 -3.98
C ALA A 307 -18.40 20.81 -3.52
N ALA A 308 -19.39 20.04 -3.05
CA ALA A 308 -20.60 20.59 -2.46
C ALA A 308 -20.38 21.31 -1.13
N ARG A 309 -19.22 21.12 -0.48
CA ARG A 309 -18.82 21.75 0.79
C ARG A 309 -17.83 22.90 0.57
N GLY A 310 -17.25 23.00 -0.62
CA GLY A 310 -16.15 23.89 -0.97
C GLY A 310 -16.57 25.11 -1.79
N LEU A 311 -15.66 26.06 -1.96
CA LEU A 311 -15.85 27.27 -2.78
C LEU A 311 -15.65 27.02 -4.29
N TRP A 312 -15.56 25.75 -4.71
CA TRP A 312 -15.13 25.34 -6.06
C TRP A 312 -16.10 24.37 -6.78
N GLY A 313 -17.27 24.09 -6.19
CA GLY A 313 -18.32 23.26 -6.79
C GLY A 313 -19.06 23.94 -7.93
#